data_AF-A0A0Q6ZBB7-F1
#
_entry.id   AF-A0A0Q6ZBB7-F1
#
_cell.length_a   1.000
_cell.length_b   1.000
_cell.length_c   1.000
_cell.angle_alpha   90.00
_cell.angle_beta   90.00
_cell.angle_gamma   90.00
#
_symmetry.space_group_name_H-M   'P 1'
#
loop_
_entity.id
_entity.type
_entity.pdbx_description
1 polymer ?
#
loop_
_entity_poly.entity_id
_entity_poly.type
_entity_poly.pdbx_seq_one_letter_code
_entity_poly.pdbx_strand_id
1 'polypeptide(L)'
;MCGFHDFPDGNFFRRARPPSAALIARTRLVEKSMTGDSVPDEAWETFFTPVCGAIDLRHFERMFKSRQTALAFLFMQSKARPSLREKPKFVCATDDL
;
A
#
# COMPACT_ATOMS: atom_id res chain seq x y z
N MET A 1 1.06 7.67 20.65
CA MET A 1 1.23 6.59 21.64
C MET A 1 1.39 5.28 20.87
N CYS A 2 2.62 4.86 20.59
CA CYS A 2 2.90 3.60 19.89
C CYS A 2 4.02 2.89 20.65
N GLY A 3 3.64 1.95 21.52
CA GLY A 3 4.56 1.07 22.24
C GLY A 3 4.49 -0.32 21.62
N PHE A 4 5.65 -0.93 21.41
CA PHE A 4 5.74 -2.36 21.17
C PHE A 4 5.80 -3.05 22.54
N HIS A 5 4.74 -3.76 22.89
CA HIS A 5 4.72 -4.65 24.06
C HIS A 5 4.53 -6.08 23.56
N ASP A 6 5.48 -6.96 23.85
CA ASP A 6 5.28 -8.39 23.79
C ASP A 6 4.43 -8.79 24.99
N PHE A 7 3.13 -8.99 24.74
CA PHE A 7 2.16 -9.40 25.72
C PHE A 7 2.18 -10.94 25.86
N PRO A 8 2.28 -11.51 27.08
CA PRO A 8 2.37 -12.95 27.32
C PRO A 8 1.09 -13.73 26.94
N ASP A 9 0.01 -13.02 26.61
CA ASP A 9 -1.33 -13.51 26.28
C ASP A 9 -1.52 -13.93 24.81
N GLY A 10 -0.45 -13.97 24.00
CA GLY A 10 -0.53 -14.46 22.62
C GLY A 10 -1.25 -13.52 21.65
N ASN A 11 -1.51 -12.28 22.06
CA ASN A 11 -1.91 -11.19 21.17
C ASN A 11 -0.70 -10.75 20.35
N PHE A 12 -0.40 -11.52 19.30
CA PHE A 12 0.58 -11.14 18.29
C PHE A 12 0.05 -9.88 17.57
N PHE A 13 0.55 -8.70 17.96
CA PHE A 13 0.50 -7.55 17.06
C PHE A 13 1.18 -7.99 15.76
N ARG A 14 0.40 -8.15 14.68
CA ARG A 14 0.93 -8.53 13.38
C ARG A 14 2.08 -7.58 13.06
N ARG A 15 3.31 -8.12 12.93
CA ARG A 15 4.47 -7.33 12.52
C ARG A 15 4.08 -6.47 11.33
N ALA A 16 4.10 -5.15 11.51
CA ALA A 16 3.72 -4.21 10.48
C ALA A 16 4.62 -4.47 9.27
N ARG A 17 4.05 -5.00 8.19
CA ARG A 17 4.82 -5.20 6.95
C ARG A 17 5.16 -3.82 6.40
N PRO A 18 6.42 -3.62 5.96
CA PRO A 18 6.78 -2.38 5.29
C PRO A 18 5.87 -2.16 4.07
N PRO A 19 5.54 -0.91 3.74
CA PRO A 19 4.74 -0.59 2.56
C PRO A 19 5.46 -1.07 1.30
N SER A 20 4.70 -1.52 0.29
CA SER A 20 5.28 -1.97 -0.97
C SER A 20 5.94 -0.80 -1.73
N ALA A 21 7.03 -1.08 -2.46
CA ALA A 21 7.71 -0.08 -3.29
C ALA A 21 6.74 0.60 -4.29
N ALA A 22 5.79 -0.17 -4.85
CA ALA A 22 4.76 0.35 -5.73
C ALA A 22 3.83 1.36 -5.04
N LEU A 23 3.48 1.12 -3.76
CA LEU A 23 2.67 2.07 -2.99
C LEU A 23 3.44 3.35 -2.71
N ILE A 24 4.72 3.26 -2.29
CA ILE A 24 5.57 4.42 -2.03
C ILE A 24 5.70 5.27 -3.31
N ALA A 25 6.06 4.64 -4.43
CA ALA A 25 6.24 5.33 -5.71
C ALA A 25 4.94 6.02 -6.16
N ARG A 26 3.81 5.32 -6.08
CA ARG A 26 2.51 5.89 -6.48
C ARG A 26 2.08 7.02 -5.55
N THR A 27 2.33 6.90 -4.25
CA THR A 27 2.00 7.93 -3.26
C THR A 27 2.78 9.22 -3.53
N ARG A 28 4.09 9.13 -3.80
CA ARG A 28 4.92 10.28 -4.19
C ARG A 28 4.46 10.89 -5.52
N LEU A 29 4.05 10.07 -6.48
CA LEU A 29 3.52 10.56 -7.76
C LEU A 29 2.21 11.34 -7.57
N VAL A 30 1.31 10.84 -6.74
CA VAL A 30 0.06 11.54 -6.41
C VAL A 30 0.35 12.87 -5.72
N GLU A 31 1.26 12.90 -4.74
CA GLU A 31 1.59 14.14 -4.03
C GLU A 31 2.15 15.21 -4.98
N LYS A 32 3.05 14.84 -5.91
CA LYS A 32 3.58 15.74 -6.94
C LYS A 32 2.51 16.34 -7.85
N SER A 33 1.36 15.68 -7.99
CA SER A 33 0.23 16.17 -8.79
C SER A 33 -0.70 17.11 -8.02
N MET A 34 -0.54 17.22 -6.69
CA MET A 34 -1.35 18.11 -5.86
C MET A 34 -0.77 19.53 -5.87
N THR A 35 -1.64 20.53 -5.91
CA THR A 35 -1.22 21.94 -5.83
C THR A 35 -0.76 22.33 -4.42
N GLY A 36 0.11 23.33 -4.32
CA GLY A 36 0.65 23.84 -3.04
C GLY A 36 2.05 23.33 -2.72
N ASP A 37 2.49 23.58 -1.48
CA ASP A 37 3.85 23.27 -1.03
C ASP A 37 4.11 21.75 -1.06
N SER A 38 5.28 21.40 -1.60
CA SER A 38 5.74 20.01 -1.66
C SER A 38 6.18 19.53 -0.29
N VAL A 39 5.93 18.25 -0.02
CA VAL A 39 6.39 17.61 1.21
C VAL A 39 7.91 17.40 1.15
N PRO A 40 8.69 17.80 2.17
CA PRO A 40 10.14 17.60 2.20
C PRO A 40 10.50 16.10 2.31
N ASP A 41 11.65 15.71 1.77
CA ASP A 41 12.05 14.30 1.70
C ASP A 41 12.23 13.64 3.09
N GLU A 42 12.71 14.40 4.08
CA GLU A 42 12.82 13.95 5.48
C GLU A 42 11.48 13.51 6.07
N ALA A 43 10.39 14.20 5.71
CA ALA A 43 9.05 13.86 6.16
C ALA A 43 8.56 12.56 5.52
N TRP A 44 8.96 12.27 4.26
CA TRP A 44 8.66 11.01 3.61
C TRP A 44 9.41 9.82 4.21
N GLU A 45 10.69 10.00 4.55
CA GLU A 45 11.47 9.00 5.26
C GLU A 45 10.83 8.67 6.61
N THR A 46 10.38 9.72 7.30
CA THR A 46 9.70 9.59 8.60
C THR A 46 8.32 8.93 8.47
N PHE A 47 7.56 9.23 7.42
CA PHE A 47 6.20 8.73 7.23
C PHE A 47 6.14 7.22 6.92
N PHE A 48 7.16 6.68 6.26
CA PHE A 48 7.23 5.26 5.90
C PHE A 48 8.10 4.41 6.84
N THR A 49 8.78 5.03 7.82
CA THR A 49 9.54 4.29 8.82
C THR A 49 8.60 3.56 9.80
N PRO A 50 8.97 2.37 10.30
CA PRO A 50 8.22 1.71 11.36
C PRO A 50 8.39 2.41 12.73
N VAL A 51 9.29 3.39 12.84
CA VAL A 51 9.58 4.13 14.07
C VAL A 51 8.77 5.42 14.11
N CYS A 52 8.41 5.90 15.30
CA CYS A 52 7.78 7.21 15.44
C CYS A 52 8.80 8.32 15.17
N GLY A 53 8.43 9.30 14.35
CA GLY A 53 9.15 10.55 14.20
C GLY A 53 8.19 11.73 14.12
N ALA A 54 8.71 12.94 14.34
CA ALA A 54 7.93 14.16 14.25
C ALA A 54 7.73 14.55 12.78
N ILE A 55 6.49 14.85 12.43
CA ILE A 55 6.11 15.33 11.09
C ILE A 55 5.18 16.52 11.30
N ASP A 56 5.40 17.61 10.56
CA ASP A 56 4.44 18.72 10.55
C ASP A 56 3.05 18.24 10.13
N LEU A 57 2.01 18.72 10.81
CA LEU A 57 0.65 18.24 10.61
C LEU A 57 0.18 18.44 9.15
N ARG A 58 0.52 19.54 8.51
CA ARG A 58 0.11 19.83 7.12
C ARG A 58 0.75 18.84 6.15
N HIS A 59 2.03 18.54 6.36
CA HIS A 59 2.72 17.51 5.58
C HIS A 59 2.12 16.13 5.82
N PHE A 60 1.82 15.78 7.07
CA PHE A 60 1.18 14.51 7.41
C PHE A 60 -0.16 14.33 6.70
N GLU A 61 -1.06 15.31 6.78
CA GLU A 61 -2.38 15.25 6.14
C GLU A 61 -2.27 15.08 4.61
N ARG A 62 -1.36 15.84 3.99
CA ARG A 62 -1.09 15.76 2.55
C ARG A 62 -0.55 14.38 2.15
N MET A 63 0.43 13.86 2.89
CA MET A 63 0.98 12.52 2.66
C MET A 63 -0.07 11.44 2.85
N PHE A 64 -0.90 11.56 3.89
CA PHE A 64 -1.97 10.61 4.20
C PHE A 64 -3.02 10.57 3.09
N LYS A 65 -3.48 11.74 2.64
CA LYS A 65 -4.42 11.86 1.51
C LYS A 65 -3.85 11.28 0.23
N SER A 66 -2.58 11.59 -0.08
CA SER A 66 -1.87 11.04 -1.24
C SER A 66 -1.80 9.51 -1.19
N ARG A 67 -1.54 8.94 -0.01
CA ARG A 67 -1.49 7.49 0.21
C ARG A 67 -2.86 6.84 0.01
N GLN A 68 -3.94 7.44 0.52
CA GLN A 68 -5.30 6.93 0.32
C GLN A 68 -5.66 6.87 -1.18
N THR A 69 -5.36 7.93 -1.93
CA THR A 69 -5.58 7.96 -3.38
C THR A 69 -4.74 6.92 -4.11
N ALA A 70 -3.46 6.77 -3.73
CA ALA A 70 -2.58 5.76 -4.30
C ALA A 70 -3.06 4.32 -4.05
N LEU A 71 -3.57 4.03 -2.84
CA LEU A 71 -4.17 2.75 -2.50
C LEU A 71 -5.40 2.45 -3.36
N ALA A 72 -6.32 3.42 -3.50
CA ALA A 72 -7.50 3.27 -4.34
C ALA A 72 -7.11 2.96 -5.80
N PHE A 73 -6.12 3.67 -6.32
CA PHE A 73 -5.59 3.43 -7.67
C PHE A 73 -5.03 2.00 -7.83
N LEU A 74 -4.15 1.57 -6.93
CA LEU A 74 -3.53 0.24 -7.00
C LEU A 74 -4.57 -0.88 -6.82
N PHE A 75 -5.59 -0.66 -6.00
CA PHE A 75 -6.70 -1.60 -5.83
C PHE A 75 -7.57 -1.69 -7.10
N MET A 76 -7.84 -0.58 -7.78
CA MET A 76 -8.53 -0.61 -9.07
C MET A 76 -7.68 -1.31 -10.13
N GLN A 77 -6.37 -1.04 -10.17
CA GLN A 77 -5.45 -1.67 -11.13
C GLN A 77 -5.35 -3.18 -10.95
N SER A 78 -5.35 -3.68 -9.70
CA SER A 78 -5.30 -5.13 -9.43
C SER A 78 -6.58 -5.85 -9.88
N LYS A 79 -7.74 -5.19 -9.80
CA LYS A 79 -9.02 -5.71 -10.32
C LYS A 79 -9.13 -5.62 -11.85
N ALA A 80 -8.56 -4.58 -12.44
CA ALA A 80 -8.60 -4.35 -13.88
C ALA A 80 -7.66 -5.28 -14.67
N ARG A 81 -6.68 -5.92 -14.01
CA ARG A 81 -5.86 -6.95 -14.64
C ARG A 81 -6.74 -8.18 -14.90
N PRO A 82 -7.05 -8.52 -16.16
CA PRO A 82 -7.70 -9.79 -16.44
C PRO A 82 -6.78 -10.87 -15.91
N SER A 83 -7.27 -11.74 -15.02
CA SER A 83 -6.52 -12.93 -14.72
C SER A 83 -6.28 -13.62 -16.06
N LEU A 84 -5.03 -13.88 -16.42
CA LEU A 84 -4.68 -15.00 -17.29
C LEU A 84 -5.07 -16.27 -16.53
N ARG A 85 -6.36 -16.45 -16.22
CA ARG A 85 -6.91 -17.74 -15.87
C ARG A 85 -6.72 -18.52 -17.15
N GLU A 86 -5.80 -19.48 -17.09
CA GLU A 86 -5.72 -20.55 -18.07
C GLU A 86 -7.14 -20.91 -18.48
N LYS A 87 -7.44 -20.79 -19.78
CA LYS A 87 -8.73 -21.22 -20.30
C LYS A 87 -8.92 -22.66 -19.81
N PRO A 88 -10.03 -23.01 -19.15
CA PRO A 88 -10.30 -24.40 -18.84
C PRO A 88 -10.25 -25.17 -20.17
N LYS A 89 -9.31 -26.11 -20.28
CA LYS A 89 -9.30 -27.06 -21.39
C LYS A 89 -10.53 -27.95 -21.20
N PHE A 90 -11.63 -27.58 -21.84
CA PHE A 90 -12.74 -28.50 -22.04
C PHE A 90 -12.24 -29.60 -22.98
N VAL A 91 -11.91 -30.76 -22.40
CA VAL A 91 -11.68 -31.97 -23.17
C VAL A 91 -13.06 -32.55 -23.43
N CYS A 92 -13.50 -32.54 -24.70
CA CYS A 92 -14.63 -33.36 -25.10
C CYS A 92 -14.23 -34.82 -24.90
N ALA A 93 -14.86 -35.50 -23.96
CA ALA A 93 -14.84 -36.96 -23.90
C ALA A 93 -15.75 -37.46 -25.02
N THR A 94 -15.19 -37.60 -26.22
CA THR A 94 -15.82 -38.36 -27.29
C THR A 94 -14.96 -39.58 -27.58
N ASP A 95 -15.65 -40.71 -27.50
CA ASP A 95 -15.39 -41.98 -28.18
C ASP A 95 -14.24 -42.84 -27.66
N ASP A 96 -14.58 -43.73 -26.72
CA ASP A 96 -14.04 -45.09 -26.69
C ASP A 96 -15.20 -46.07 -26.42
N LEU A 97 -15.70 -46.62 -27.54
CA LEU A 97 -16.22 -47.97 -27.81
C LEU A 97 -16.98 -48.75 -26.72
#